data_AF-A0A2D6A285-F1
#
_entry.id   AF-A0A2D6A285-F1
#
_cell.length_a   1.000
_cell.length_b   1.000
_cell.length_c   1.000
_cell.angle_alpha   90.00
_cell.angle_beta   90.00
_cell.angle_gamma   90.00
#
_symmetry.space_group_name_H-M   'P 1'
#
loop_
_entity.id
_entity.type
_entity.pdbx_description
1 polymer ?
#
loop_
_entity_poly.entity_id
_entity_poly.type
_entity_poly.pdbx_seq_one_letter_code
_entity_poly.pdbx_strand_id
1 'polypeptide(L)'
;MRITSIELAGTSKTTLRDGTPGLPRAFAKISRKPSDEFITVEIIAPGDDRTHHVQADCDDDVRSMADCLQQTLDGYRGTNGDRHAYYCELQHFTD
;
A
#
# COMPACT_ATOMS: atom_id res chain seq x y z
N MET A 1 19.00 7.53 5.47
CA MET A 1 17.96 8.46 4.97
C MET A 1 16.64 7.91 5.46
N ARG A 2 15.95 8.62 6.37
CA ARG A 2 14.62 8.19 6.86
C ARG A 2 13.58 8.71 5.88
N ILE A 3 12.85 7.81 5.26
CA ILE A 3 11.75 8.16 4.37
C ILE A 3 10.55 8.47 5.26
N THR A 4 9.97 9.66 5.14
CA THR A 4 8.82 10.10 5.95
C THR A 4 7.49 9.90 5.25
N SER A 5 7.50 9.76 3.93
CA SER A 5 6.34 9.42 3.12
C SER A 5 6.73 8.85 1.76
N ILE A 6 5.87 7.98 1.21
CA ILE A 6 5.91 7.47 -0.16
C ILE A 6 4.51 7.47 -0.76
N GLU A 7 4.46 7.47 -2.09
CA GLU A 7 3.23 7.26 -2.87
C GLU A 7 3.37 5.97 -3.68
N LEU A 8 2.34 5.14 -3.63
CA LEU A 8 2.26 3.85 -4.31
C LEU A 8 1.09 3.87 -5.30
N ALA A 9 1.32 3.33 -6.48
CA ALA A 9 0.28 3.05 -7.46
C ALA A 9 -0.01 1.54 -7.48
N GLY A 10 -1.27 1.15 -7.63
CA GLY A 10 -1.65 -0.24 -7.82
C GLY A 10 -1.06 -0.85 -9.10
N THR A 11 -0.74 -2.14 -9.05
CA THR A 11 -0.28 -2.88 -10.21
C THR A 11 -1.49 -3.45 -10.95
N SER A 12 -1.82 -2.87 -12.10
CA SER A 12 -2.86 -3.42 -12.95
C SER A 12 -2.33 -4.67 -13.68
N LYS A 13 -2.89 -5.85 -13.35
CA LYS A 13 -2.72 -7.05 -14.19
C LYS A 13 -3.51 -6.98 -15.49
N THR A 14 -4.35 -5.96 -15.66
CA THR A 14 -5.07 -5.75 -16.91
C THR A 14 -4.11 -5.16 -17.92
N THR A 15 -3.81 -5.90 -18.99
CA THR A 15 -3.09 -5.35 -20.14
C THR A 15 -4.12 -4.83 -21.13
N LEU A 16 -3.95 -3.61 -21.62
CA LEU A 16 -4.78 -3.07 -22.70
C LEU A 16 -4.49 -3.84 -24.00
N ARG A 17 -5.39 -3.70 -24.99
CA ARG A 17 -5.28 -4.42 -26.28
C ARG A 17 -3.98 -4.16 -27.04
N ASP A 18 -3.31 -3.04 -26.74
CA ASP A 18 -2.03 -2.63 -27.33
C ASP A 18 -0.80 -3.15 -26.56
N GLY A 19 -1.01 -3.96 -25.51
CA GLY A 19 0.07 -4.50 -24.68
C GLY A 19 0.56 -3.55 -23.59
N THR A 20 -0.05 -2.36 -23.44
CA THR A 20 0.31 -1.46 -22.34
C THR A 20 -0.31 -1.92 -21.02
N PRO A 21 0.41 -1.78 -19.88
CA PRO A 21 -0.19 -1.99 -18.58
C PRO A 21 -1.38 -1.05 -18.39
N GLY A 22 -2.49 -1.58 -17.91
CA GLY A 22 -3.66 -0.80 -17.56
C GLY A 22 -3.33 0.21 -16.47
N LEU A 23 -4.12 1.28 -16.41
CA LEU A 23 -3.94 2.30 -15.37
C LEU A 23 -4.14 1.70 -13.97
N PRO A 24 -3.41 2.20 -12.97
CA PRO A 24 -3.64 1.84 -11.57
C PRO A 24 -5.08 2.16 -11.18
N ARG A 25 -5.73 1.23 -10.47
CA ARG A 25 -7.13 1.40 -10.04
C ARG A 25 -7.27 2.42 -8.92
N ALA A 26 -6.26 2.48 -8.06
CA ALA A 26 -6.18 3.37 -6.91
C ALA A 26 -4.72 3.70 -6.60
N PHE A 27 -4.54 4.71 -5.77
CA PHE A 27 -3.24 5.14 -5.25
C PHE A 27 -3.26 5.03 -3.73
N ALA A 28 -2.09 4.87 -3.12
CA ALA A 28 -1.93 5.00 -1.69
C ALA A 28 -0.79 5.95 -1.37
N LYS A 29 -0.94 6.71 -0.29
CA LYS A 29 0.13 7.49 0.31
C LYS A 29 0.39 6.92 1.69
N ILE A 30 1.62 6.50 1.93
CA ILE A 30 2.08 5.99 3.21
C ILE A 30 2.94 7.08 3.83
N SER A 31 2.73 7.36 5.11
CA SER A 31 3.56 8.30 5.85
C SER A 31 3.63 7.94 7.32
N ARG A 32 4.75 8.28 7.95
CA ARG A 32 4.92 8.21 9.40
C ARG A 32 5.77 9.40 9.83
N LYS A 33 5.32 10.14 10.85
CA LYS A 33 6.17 11.16 11.47
C LYS A 33 7.24 10.46 12.31
N PRO A 34 8.45 11.03 12.43
CA PRO A 34 9.49 10.43 13.27
C PRO A 34 8.98 10.23 14.70
N SER A 35 9.13 9.03 15.24
CA SER A 35 8.68 8.62 16.58
C SER A 35 7.16 8.55 16.78
N ASP A 36 6.36 8.60 15.71
CA ASP A 36 4.92 8.37 15.80
C ASP A 36 4.63 6.88 16.02
N GLU A 37 3.57 6.57 16.76
CA GLU A 37 3.20 5.17 17.06
C GLU A 37 2.52 4.50 15.85
N PHE A 38 1.96 5.32 14.95
CA PHE A 38 1.17 4.85 13.82
C PHE A 38 1.78 5.25 12.47
N ILE A 39 1.72 4.32 11.52
CA ILE A 39 1.86 4.57 10.09
C ILE A 39 0.48 4.99 9.57
N THR A 40 0.40 6.15 8.93
CA THR A 40 -0.80 6.60 8.24
C THR A 40 -0.77 6.12 6.79
N VAL A 41 -1.82 5.42 6.38
CA VAL A 41 -2.00 4.95 5.00
C VAL A 41 -3.28 5.56 4.43
N GLU A 42 -3.13 6.49 3.50
CA GLU A 42 -4.22 7.17 2.79
C GLU A 42 -4.42 6.47 1.45
N ILE A 43 -5.55 5.80 1.24
CA ILE A 43 -5.93 5.18 -0.04
C ILE A 43 -6.85 6.15 -0.78
N ILE A 44 -6.48 6.48 -2.00
CA ILE A 44 -7.22 7.35 -2.91
C ILE A 44 -7.79 6.47 -4.01
N ALA A 45 -9.10 6.23 -3.97
CA ALA A 45 -9.79 5.36 -4.90
C ALA A 45 -11.07 6.03 -5.42
N PRO A 46 -11.52 5.73 -6.66
CA PRO A 46 -12.69 6.38 -7.22
C PRO A 46 -13.96 6.17 -6.36
N GLY A 47 -14.35 7.20 -5.63
CA GLY A 47 -15.57 7.22 -4.81
C GLY A 47 -15.43 6.67 -3.39
N ASP A 48 -14.23 6.32 -2.94
CA ASP A 48 -14.01 5.72 -1.62
C ASP A 48 -12.58 5.94 -1.12
N ASP A 49 -12.33 7.16 -0.65
CA ASP A 49 -11.06 7.50 0.00
C ASP A 49 -11.07 7.00 1.44
N ARG A 50 -9.98 6.34 1.84
CA ARG A 50 -9.87 5.72 3.16
C ARG A 50 -8.55 6.05 3.81
N THR A 51 -8.57 6.30 5.11
CA THR A 51 -7.35 6.46 5.91
C THR A 51 -7.28 5.36 6.94
N HIS A 52 -6.16 4.67 6.97
CA HIS A 52 -5.84 3.65 7.96
C HIS A 52 -4.70 4.14 8.86
N HIS A 53 -4.82 3.83 10.16
CA HIS A 53 -3.74 3.97 11.12
C HIS A 53 -3.28 2.57 11.49
N VAL A 54 -2.01 2.28 11.21
CA VAL A 54 -1.39 0.96 11.38
C VAL A 54 -0.35 1.09 12.48
N GLN A 55 -0.41 0.22 13.49
CA GLN A 55 0.55 0.28 14.58
C GLN A 55 1.94 -0.11 14.08
N ALA A 56 2.93 0.78 14.22
CA ALA A 56 4.25 0.62 13.59
C ALA A 56 5.08 -0.54 14.19
N ASP A 57 4.83 -0.89 15.46
CA ASP A 57 5.51 -1.96 16.18
C ASP A 57 4.76 -3.31 16.15
N CYS A 58 3.60 -3.37 15.48
CA CYS A 58 2.78 -4.57 15.35
C CYS A 58 2.93 -5.19 13.96
N ASP A 59 3.76 -6.22 13.84
CA ASP A 59 4.01 -6.91 12.55
C ASP A 59 2.74 -7.47 11.92
N ASP A 60 1.79 -7.93 12.73
CA ASP A 60 0.50 -8.46 12.24
C ASP A 60 -0.37 -7.35 11.62
N ASP A 61 -0.40 -6.16 12.21
CA ASP A 61 -1.10 -5.00 11.64
C ASP A 61 -0.45 -4.57 10.32
N VAL A 62 0.88 -4.56 10.27
CA VAL A 62 1.64 -4.21 9.07
C VAL A 62 1.37 -5.21 7.94
N ARG A 63 1.36 -6.52 8.23
CA ARG A 63 0.99 -7.56 7.26
C ARG A 63 -0.46 -7.46 6.82
N SER A 64 -1.38 -7.24 7.75
CA SER A 64 -2.80 -7.05 7.44
C SER A 64 -3.01 -5.84 6.53
N MET A 65 -2.30 -4.74 6.78
CA MET A 65 -2.34 -3.57 5.91
C MET A 65 -1.73 -3.84 4.53
N ALA A 66 -0.65 -4.62 4.43
CA ALA A 66 -0.09 -5.03 3.14
C ALA A 66 -1.11 -5.84 2.31
N ASP A 67 -1.84 -6.75 2.94
CA ASP A 67 -2.92 -7.52 2.30
C ASP A 67 -4.07 -6.62 1.84
N CYS A 68 -4.40 -5.59 2.62
CA CYS A 68 -5.42 -4.60 2.28
C CYS A 68 -4.98 -3.70 1.12
N LEU A 69 -3.74 -3.21 1.14
CA LEU A 69 -3.16 -2.40 0.07
C LEU A 69 -3.15 -3.16 -1.26
N GLN A 70 -2.65 -4.41 -1.26
CA GLN A 70 -2.60 -5.23 -2.46
C GLN A 70 -4.00 -5.42 -3.05
N GLN A 71 -4.99 -5.83 -2.24
CA GLN A 71 -6.35 -6.06 -2.72
C GLN A 71 -7.03 -4.78 -3.21
N THR A 72 -6.79 -3.65 -2.53
CA THR A 72 -7.47 -2.39 -2.85
C THR A 72 -6.87 -1.73 -4.08
N LEU A 73 -5.53 -1.64 -4.14
CA LEU A 73 -4.79 -0.99 -5.21
C LEU A 73 -4.81 -1.83 -6.50
N ASP A 74 -4.62 -3.15 -6.38
CA ASP A 74 -4.57 -4.02 -7.56
C ASP A 74 -5.96 -4.53 -7.98
N GLY A 75 -6.93 -4.53 -7.05
CA GLY A 75 -8.29 -5.00 -7.32
C GLY A 75 -8.46 -6.51 -7.43
N TYR A 76 -7.46 -7.30 -7.02
CA TYR A 76 -7.54 -8.76 -6.95
C TYR A 76 -6.80 -9.28 -5.73
N ARG A 77 -7.13 -10.50 -5.28
CA ARG A 77 -6.38 -11.19 -4.24
C ARG A 77 -5.12 -11.83 -4.83
N GLY A 78 -3.97 -11.25 -4.55
CA GLY A 78 -2.68 -11.66 -5.08
C GLY A 78 -2.01 -12.80 -4.33
N THR A 79 -0.87 -13.22 -4.88
CA THR A 79 0.00 -14.25 -4.29
C THR A 79 0.67 -13.72 -3.02
N ASN A 80 1.35 -14.60 -2.27
CA ASN A 80 2.19 -14.16 -1.14
C ASN A 80 3.26 -13.16 -1.61
N GLY A 81 3.79 -13.31 -2.83
CA GLY A 81 4.80 -12.40 -3.39
C GLY A 81 4.26 -11.00 -3.65
N ASP A 82 3.07 -10.90 -4.25
CA ASP A 82 2.41 -9.61 -4.53
C ASP A 82 2.19 -8.81 -3.22
N ARG A 83 1.75 -9.50 -2.16
CA ARG A 83 1.54 -8.88 -0.84
C ARG A 83 2.84 -8.54 -0.12
N HIS A 84 3.87 -9.37 -0.29
CA HIS A 84 5.18 -9.15 0.33
C HIS A 84 5.85 -7.87 -0.17
N ALA A 85 5.62 -7.47 -1.43
CA ALA A 85 6.12 -6.20 -1.95
C ALA A 85 5.59 -5.01 -1.13
N TYR A 86 4.27 -4.95 -0.90
CA TYR A 86 3.66 -3.89 -0.07
C TYR A 86 4.10 -3.94 1.39
N TYR A 87 4.34 -5.14 1.92
CA TYR A 87 4.87 -5.32 3.26
C TYR A 87 6.27 -4.73 3.40
N CYS A 88 7.17 -4.96 2.45
CA CYS A 88 8.50 -4.36 2.44
C CYS A 88 8.45 -2.83 2.42
N GLU A 89 7.53 -2.25 1.63
CA GLU A 89 7.32 -0.79 1.62
C GLU A 89 6.87 -0.25 2.98
N LEU A 90 5.97 -0.96 3.67
CA LEU A 90 5.51 -0.57 5.02
C LEU A 90 6.61 -0.76 6.08
N GLN A 91 7.46 -1.78 5.97
CA GLN A 91 8.58 -2.02 6.88
C GLN A 91 9.58 -0.85 6.93
N HIS A 92 9.67 -0.05 5.87
CA HIS A 92 10.50 1.16 5.90
C HIS A 92 10.05 2.20 6.94
N PHE A 93 8.83 2.03 7.47
CA PHE A 93 8.24 2.91 8.49
C PHE A 93 8.11 2.25 9.86
N THR A 94 8.60 1.03 10.08
CA THR A 94 8.48 0.30 11.37
C THR A 94 9.73 0.44 12.26
N ASP A 95 10.57 1.46 12.03
CA ASP A 95 11.82 1.69 12.81
C ASP A 95 11.60 2.09 14.27
#